data_AF-A0A2A2Q171-F1
#
_entry.id   AF-A0A2A2Q171-F1
#
_cell.length_a   1.000
_cell.length_b   1.000
_cell.length_c   1.000
_cell.angle_alpha   90.00
_cell.angle_beta   90.00
_cell.angle_gamma   90.00
#
_symmetry.space_group_name_H-M   'P 1'
#
loop_
_entity.id
_entity.type
_entity.pdbx_description
1 polymer ?
#
loop_
_entity_poly.entity_id
_entity_poly.type
_entity_poly.pdbx_seq_one_letter_code
_entity_poly.pdbx_strand_id
1 'polypeptide(L)'
;AGHGWSAVDLTGLLPEFLTTHKYREAIFEKPQHLKAGTQLELRAAAMVDAACAQSDADSVVVITGLASLFDFMRVSTLIDRVEDSVRGRLLVMFPGEFQGTLYRFMDARDGFNYMATPITSTESFLTP
;
A
#
# COMPACT_ATOMS: atom_id res chain seq x y z
N ALA A 1 22.69 -9.06 -1.79
CA ALA A 1 22.48 -7.99 -0.78
C ALA A 1 22.41 -8.66 0.59
N GLY A 2 23.14 -8.17 1.59
CA GLY A 2 23.19 -8.77 2.94
C GLY A 2 22.03 -8.39 3.86
N HIS A 3 20.85 -8.10 3.28
CA HIS A 3 19.68 -7.58 3.97
C HIS A 3 18.49 -8.51 3.77
N GLY A 4 17.60 -8.59 4.75
CA GLY A 4 16.33 -9.33 4.64
C GLY A 4 15.33 -8.62 3.73
N TRP A 5 14.54 -9.37 2.98
CA TRP A 5 13.48 -8.85 2.11
C TRP A 5 12.18 -9.61 2.37
N SER A 6 11.10 -8.88 2.66
CA SER A 6 9.76 -9.44 2.79
C SER A 6 8.82 -8.72 1.83
N ALA A 7 8.21 -9.45 0.90
CA ALA A 7 7.26 -8.90 -0.04
C ALA A 7 5.83 -9.08 0.46
N VAL A 8 5.04 -8.01 0.35
CA VAL A 8 3.60 -7.98 0.65
C VAL A 8 2.88 -7.58 -0.64
N ASP A 9 2.33 -8.58 -1.33
CA ASP A 9 1.53 -8.35 -2.53
C ASP A 9 0.06 -8.21 -2.18
N LEU A 10 -0.49 -7.02 -2.42
CA LEU A 10 -1.89 -6.70 -2.13
C LEU A 10 -2.81 -6.91 -3.35
N THR A 11 -2.31 -7.40 -4.48
CA THR A 11 -3.07 -7.55 -5.73
C THR A 11 -4.34 -8.41 -5.56
N GLY A 12 -4.25 -9.47 -4.75
CA GLY A 12 -5.36 -10.39 -4.47
C GLY A 12 -6.35 -9.92 -3.41
N LEU A 13 -6.04 -8.84 -2.68
CA LEU A 13 -6.75 -8.47 -1.46
C LEU A 13 -8.22 -8.10 -1.71
N LEU A 14 -8.50 -7.29 -2.73
CA LEU A 14 -9.88 -6.88 -3.04
C LEU A 14 -10.74 -8.06 -3.52
N PRO A 15 -10.30 -8.91 -4.47
CA PRO A 15 -11.02 -10.14 -4.82
C PRO A 15 -11.32 -11.03 -3.61
N GLU A 16 -10.32 -11.29 -2.75
CA GLU A 16 -10.50 -12.09 -1.53
C GLU A 16 -11.45 -11.44 -0.52
N PHE A 17 -11.44 -10.11 -0.42
CA PHE A 17 -12.40 -9.38 0.37
C PHE A 17 -13.83 -9.59 -0.16
N LEU A 18 -14.03 -9.49 -1.48
CA LEU A 18 -15.33 -9.65 -2.13
C LEU A 18 -15.90 -11.06 -2.03
N THR A 19 -15.06 -12.11 -2.06
CA THR A 19 -15.56 -13.49 -1.93
C THR A 19 -16.24 -13.74 -0.59
N THR A 20 -15.83 -13.02 0.45
CA THR A 20 -16.41 -13.10 1.81
C THR A 20 -17.62 -12.19 2.03
N HIS A 21 -17.98 -11.37 1.05
CA HIS A 21 -19.03 -10.36 1.21
C HIS A 21 -20.43 -10.96 1.08
N LYS A 22 -21.30 -10.76 2.08
CA LYS A 22 -22.69 -11.29 2.12
C LYS A 22 -23.52 -10.95 0.87
N TYR A 23 -23.27 -9.78 0.30
CA TYR A 23 -23.99 -9.26 -0.88
C TYR A 23 -23.17 -9.35 -2.17
N ARG A 24 -22.21 -10.28 -2.27
CA ARG A 24 -21.29 -10.40 -3.41
C ARG A 24 -22.00 -10.42 -4.77
N GLU A 25 -23.01 -11.27 -4.95
CA GLU A 25 -23.72 -11.38 -6.24
C GLU A 25 -24.39 -10.05 -6.62
N ALA A 26 -25.06 -9.39 -5.67
CA ALA A 26 -25.68 -8.09 -5.91
C ALA A 26 -24.66 -6.98 -6.20
N ILE A 27 -23.45 -7.07 -5.65
CA ILE A 27 -22.33 -6.17 -5.97
C ILE A 27 -21.82 -6.44 -7.38
N PHE A 28 -21.73 -7.69 -7.83
CA PHE A 28 -21.35 -7.99 -9.21
C PHE A 28 -22.39 -7.51 -10.23
N GLU A 29 -23.67 -7.58 -9.89
CA GLU A 29 -24.73 -6.98 -10.71
C GLU A 29 -24.69 -5.44 -10.72
N LYS A 30 -24.33 -4.83 -9.58
CA LYS A 30 -24.27 -3.36 -9.40
C LYS A 30 -23.00 -2.94 -8.64
N PRO A 31 -21.84 -2.84 -9.33
CA PRO A 31 -20.54 -2.60 -8.70
C PRO A 31 -20.46 -1.31 -7.87
N GLN A 32 -21.24 -0.29 -8.23
CA GLN A 32 -21.34 0.99 -7.51
C GLN A 32 -21.85 0.85 -6.07
N HIS A 33 -22.44 -0.30 -5.72
CA HIS A 33 -22.88 -0.59 -4.35
C HIS A 33 -21.75 -1.10 -3.45
N LEU A 34 -20.59 -1.41 -4.01
CA LEU A 34 -19.43 -1.81 -3.22
C LEU A 34 -18.95 -0.65 -2.37
N LYS A 35 -18.95 -0.85 -1.05
CA LYS A 35 -18.32 0.03 -0.07
C LYS A 35 -17.36 -0.81 0.74
N ALA A 36 -16.07 -0.77 0.39
CA ALA A 36 -15.03 -1.53 1.09
C ALA A 36 -14.91 -1.11 2.56
N GLY A 37 -15.08 0.20 2.84
CA GLY A 37 -14.93 0.77 4.16
C GLY A 37 -13.53 0.52 4.74
N THR A 38 -13.40 0.66 6.06
CA THR A 38 -12.12 0.48 6.75
C THR A 38 -11.68 -0.99 6.87
N GLN A 39 -12.55 -1.95 6.56
CA GLN A 39 -12.23 -3.38 6.69
C GLN A 39 -11.15 -3.82 5.69
N LEU A 40 -11.19 -3.30 4.47
CA LEU A 40 -10.17 -3.58 3.47
C LEU A 40 -8.81 -3.01 3.90
N GLU A 41 -8.79 -1.78 4.41
CA GLU A 41 -7.59 -1.14 4.97
C GLU A 41 -6.99 -1.93 6.13
N LEU A 42 -7.83 -2.40 7.06
CA LEU A 42 -7.40 -3.19 8.20
C LEU A 42 -6.78 -4.53 7.77
N ARG A 43 -7.34 -5.18 6.74
CA ARG A 43 -6.74 -6.41 6.19
C ARG A 43 -5.40 -6.13 5.51
N ALA A 44 -5.29 -5.03 4.74
CA ALA A 44 -4.03 -4.61 4.14
C ALA A 44 -2.96 -4.34 5.21
N ALA A 45 -3.30 -3.58 6.26
CA ALA A 45 -2.40 -3.28 7.37
C ALA A 45 -1.95 -4.56 8.07
N ALA A 46 -2.87 -5.48 8.38
CA ALA A 46 -2.53 -6.75 9.01
C ALA A 46 -1.56 -7.61 8.20
N MET A 47 -1.66 -7.60 6.86
CA MET A 47 -0.69 -8.29 5.98
C MET A 47 0.70 -7.66 6.07
N VAL A 48 0.77 -6.33 6.13
CA VAL A 48 2.03 -5.59 6.27
C VAL A 48 2.63 -5.80 7.66
N ASP A 49 1.83 -5.71 8.72
CA ASP A 49 2.24 -5.94 10.11
C ASP A 49 2.82 -7.34 10.29
N ALA A 50 2.20 -8.36 9.67
CA ALA A 50 2.72 -9.72 9.71
C ALA A 50 4.10 -9.87 9.06
N ALA A 51 4.36 -9.13 7.97
CA ALA A 51 5.68 -9.07 7.35
C ALA A 51 6.69 -8.30 8.21
N CYS A 52 6.27 -7.18 8.79
CA CYS A 52 7.08 -6.37 9.71
C CYS A 52 7.48 -7.15 10.97
N ALA A 53 6.58 -7.97 11.54
CA ALA A 53 6.85 -8.78 12.72
C ALA A 53 7.99 -9.79 12.51
N GLN A 54 8.14 -10.29 11.28
CA GLN A 54 9.19 -11.24 10.88
C GLN A 54 10.48 -10.54 10.43
N SER A 55 10.47 -9.21 10.33
CA SER A 55 11.60 -8.40 9.89
C SER A 55 12.40 -7.85 11.06
N ASP A 56 13.67 -7.52 10.80
CA ASP A 56 14.56 -6.82 11.73
C ASP A 56 14.90 -5.40 11.23
N ALA A 57 15.81 -4.72 11.92
CA ALA A 57 16.21 -3.35 11.59
C ALA A 57 16.96 -3.24 10.25
N ASP A 58 17.56 -4.33 9.77
CA ASP A 58 18.33 -4.40 8.53
C ASP A 58 17.51 -4.95 7.36
N SER A 59 16.21 -5.17 7.57
CA SER A 59 15.28 -5.74 6.60
C SER A 59 14.46 -4.67 5.86
N VAL A 60 14.04 -5.01 4.65
CA VAL A 60 13.13 -4.21 3.82
C VAL A 60 11.80 -4.95 3.65
N VAL A 61 10.70 -4.32 4.05
CA VAL A 61 9.35 -4.76 3.72
C VAL A 61 8.90 -4.01 2.47
N VAL A 62 8.54 -4.74 1.42
CA VAL A 62 8.13 -4.18 0.13
C VAL A 62 6.63 -4.39 -0.07
N ILE A 63 5.89 -3.30 -0.31
CA ILE A 63 4.47 -3.34 -0.64
C ILE A 63 4.30 -3.23 -2.16
N THR A 64 3.57 -4.18 -2.75
CA THR A 64 3.18 -4.19 -4.17
C THR A 64 1.67 -4.36 -4.31
N GLY A 65 1.15 -4.23 -5.54
CA GLY A 65 -0.27 -4.48 -5.82
C GLY A 65 -1.23 -3.36 -5.44
N LEU A 66 -0.73 -2.20 -4.97
CA LEU A 66 -1.58 -1.06 -4.55
C LEU A 66 -2.56 -0.60 -5.63
N ALA A 67 -2.19 -0.67 -6.92
CA ALA A 67 -3.07 -0.27 -8.03
C ALA A 67 -4.42 -1.00 -8.01
N SER A 68 -4.47 -2.25 -7.55
CA SER A 68 -5.70 -3.04 -7.44
C SER A 68 -6.69 -2.50 -6.40
N LEU A 69 -6.22 -1.60 -5.52
CA LEU A 69 -6.97 -1.03 -4.41
C LEU A 69 -7.35 0.45 -4.67
N PHE A 70 -7.09 0.94 -5.89
CA PHE A 70 -7.48 2.28 -6.29
C PHE A 70 -8.99 2.49 -6.11
N ASP A 71 -9.37 3.66 -5.60
CA ASP A 71 -10.73 4.07 -5.23
C ASP A 71 -11.37 3.31 -4.03
N PHE A 72 -10.70 2.29 -3.48
CA PHE A 72 -11.20 1.52 -2.33
C PHE A 72 -10.50 1.83 -1.00
N MET A 73 -9.31 2.40 -1.04
CA MET A 73 -8.57 2.84 0.16
C MET A 73 -7.57 3.97 -0.13
N ARG A 74 -7.18 4.69 0.91
CA ARG A 74 -6.10 5.68 0.84
C ARG A 74 -4.76 5.05 1.21
N VAL A 75 -3.75 5.20 0.34
CA VAL A 75 -2.39 4.70 0.61
C VAL A 75 -1.79 5.36 1.84
N SER A 76 -2.02 6.66 2.05
CA SER A 76 -1.57 7.36 3.26
C SER A 76 -2.09 6.70 4.54
N THR A 77 -3.38 6.35 4.56
CA THR A 77 -3.99 5.68 5.72
C THR A 77 -3.43 4.29 5.96
N LEU A 78 -2.99 3.57 4.93
CA LEU A 78 -2.26 2.32 5.11
C LEU A 78 -0.90 2.57 5.77
N ILE A 79 -0.14 3.56 5.27
CA ILE A 79 1.18 3.90 5.79
C ILE A 79 1.07 4.33 7.27
N ASP A 80 0.13 5.23 7.59
CA ASP A 80 -0.11 5.70 8.96
C ASP A 80 -0.46 4.56 9.93
N ARG A 81 -1.09 3.47 9.45
CA ARG A 81 -1.45 2.32 10.29
C ARG A 81 -0.27 1.41 10.61
N VAL A 82 0.71 1.33 9.71
CA VAL A 82 1.80 0.34 9.78
C VAL A 82 3.11 0.97 10.23
N GLU A 83 3.20 2.30 10.32
CA GLU A 83 4.45 3.02 10.62
C GLU A 83 5.14 2.53 11.89
N ASP A 84 4.37 2.28 12.96
CA ASP A 84 4.89 1.79 14.24
C ASP A 84 5.40 0.33 14.19
N SER A 85 4.94 -0.45 13.21
CA SER A 85 5.36 -1.84 13.00
C SER A 85 6.69 -1.94 12.24
N VAL A 86 7.07 -0.90 11.48
CA VAL A 86 8.26 -0.94 10.61
C VAL A 86 9.53 -0.80 11.45
N ARG A 87 10.29 -1.89 11.58
CA ARG A 87 11.59 -1.90 12.27
C ARG A 87 12.75 -1.43 11.42
N GLY A 88 12.73 -1.78 10.13
CA GLY A 88 13.77 -1.46 9.15
C GLY A 88 13.29 -0.42 8.15
N ARG A 89 13.18 -0.82 6.87
CA ARG A 89 12.68 0.05 5.80
C ARG A 89 11.36 -0.46 5.23
N LEU A 90 10.46 0.47 4.93
CA LEU A 90 9.26 0.20 4.14
C LEU A 90 9.48 0.76 2.72
N LEU A 91 9.41 -0.12 1.73
CA LEU A 91 9.44 0.24 0.31
C LEU A 91 8.04 0.11 -0.26
N VAL A 92 7.51 1.19 -0.84
CA VAL A 92 6.18 1.18 -1.44
C VAL A 92 6.32 1.32 -2.95
N MET A 93 5.91 0.29 -3.69
CA MET A 93 5.76 0.39 -5.14
C MET A 93 4.51 1.22 -5.43
N PHE A 94 4.71 2.52 -5.64
CA PHE A 94 3.65 3.50 -5.72
C PHE A 94 3.23 3.76 -7.18
N PRO A 95 2.04 3.33 -7.61
CA PRO A 95 1.55 3.58 -8.96
C PRO A 95 0.91 4.98 -8.99
N GLY A 96 1.70 5.98 -9.31
CA GLY A 96 1.26 7.36 -9.26
C GLY A 96 2.34 8.34 -9.65
N GLU A 97 2.04 9.60 -9.41
CA GLU A 97 2.93 10.71 -9.70
C GLU A 97 3.56 11.24 -8.41
N PHE A 98 4.80 11.69 -8.53
CA PHE A 98 5.51 12.40 -7.48
C PHE A 98 5.96 13.75 -8.04
N GLN A 99 5.57 14.83 -7.37
CA GLN A 99 5.96 16.19 -7.73
C GLN A 99 6.36 16.99 -6.49
N GLY A 100 7.66 17.28 -6.36
CA GLY A 100 8.21 18.03 -5.23
C GLY A 100 8.18 17.22 -3.93
N THR A 101 7.10 17.35 -3.15
CA THR A 101 6.86 16.55 -1.92
C THR A 101 5.48 15.88 -1.96
N LEU A 102 4.73 16.05 -3.05
CA LEU A 102 3.37 15.57 -3.17
C LEU A 102 3.34 14.26 -3.93
N TYR A 103 2.79 13.23 -3.31
CA TYR A 103 2.47 11.94 -3.91
C TYR A 103 1.00 11.93 -4.33
N ARG A 104 0.72 11.66 -5.60
CA ARG A 104 -0.63 11.50 -6.13
C ARG A 104 -0.82 10.08 -6.61
N PHE A 105 -1.76 9.38 -5.99
CA PHE A 105 -2.03 7.98 -6.30
C PHE A 105 -2.95 7.88 -7.52
N MET A 106 -2.42 7.43 -8.65
CA MET A 106 -3.14 7.36 -9.94
C MET A 106 -3.89 8.68 -10.24
N ASP A 107 -5.19 8.60 -10.57
CA ASP A 107 -6.05 9.77 -10.87
C ASP A 107 -6.79 10.30 -9.61
N ALA A 108 -6.23 10.04 -8.42
CA ALA A 108 -6.79 10.60 -7.19
C ALA A 108 -6.72 12.13 -7.23
N ARG A 109 -7.85 12.78 -6.92
CA ARG A 109 -7.94 14.24 -6.86
C ARG A 109 -7.02 14.81 -5.77
N ASP A 110 -6.90 14.08 -4.66
CA ASP A 110 -6.07 14.48 -3.52
C ASP A 110 -4.73 13.76 -3.57
N GLY A 111 -3.63 14.52 -3.48
CA GLY A 111 -2.33 13.97 -3.15
C GLY A 111 -2.08 14.00 -1.64
N PHE A 112 -1.03 13.30 -1.19
CA PHE A 112 -0.55 13.37 0.19
C PHE A 112 0.94 13.66 0.21
N ASN A 113 1.38 14.38 1.26
CA ASN A 113 2.78 14.56 1.54
C ASN A 113 3.18 13.56 2.61
N TYR A 114 4.29 12.87 2.39
CA TYR A 114 4.89 12.00 3.37
C TYR A 114 6.40 12.24 3.34
N MET A 115 7.07 12.06 4.47
CA MET A 115 8.51 12.21 4.58
C MET A 115 9.27 11.01 3.96
N ALA A 116 8.75 10.49 2.84
CA ALA A 116 9.31 9.40 2.07
C ALA A 116 10.40 9.92 1.13
N THR A 117 11.47 9.15 0.98
CA THR A 117 12.48 9.36 -0.05
C THR A 117 12.00 8.70 -1.35
N PRO A 118 11.68 9.49 -2.39
CA PRO A 118 11.27 8.93 -3.67
C PRO A 118 12.46 8.22 -4.34
N ILE A 119 12.20 7.13 -5.07
CA ILE A 119 13.19 6.47 -5.91
C ILE A 119 12.71 6.64 -7.36
N THR A 120 13.29 7.61 -8.08
CA THR A 120 12.91 7.92 -9.46
C THR A 120 14.07 7.61 -10.40
N SER A 121 13.79 7.42 -11.70
CA SER A 121 14.82 7.15 -12.70
C SER A 121 15.72 8.35 -13.00
N THR A 122 15.26 9.56 -12.67
CA THR A 122 15.88 10.83 -13.09
C THR A 122 16.65 11.54 -11.98
N GLU A 123 16.38 11.24 -10.70
CA GLU A 123 17.09 11.85 -9.57
C GLU A 123 18.01 10.82 -8.89
N SER A 124 19.33 11.07 -8.96
CA SER A 124 20.32 10.31 -8.20
C SER A 124 20.43 10.91 -6.79
N PHE A 125 19.71 10.32 -5.84
CA PHE A 125 19.86 10.63 -4.41
C PHE A 125 21.14 10.02 -3.81
N LEU A 126 21.87 9.24 -4.61
CA LEU A 126 23.23 8.83 -4.32
C LEU A 126 24.15 10.01 -4.63
N THR A 127 24.32 10.92 -3.67
CA THR A 127 25.51 11.77 -3.62
C THR A 127 26.48 11.14 -2.60
N PRO A 128 27.78 11.04 -2.93
CA PRO A 128 28.80 10.42 -2.06
C PRO A 128 29.04 11.21 -0.77
#